data_AF-A0A420HRT7-F1
#
_entry.id   AF-A0A420HRT7-F1
#
_cell.length_a   1.000
_cell.length_b   1.000
_cell.length_c   1.000
_cell.angle_alpha   90.00
_cell.angle_beta   90.00
_cell.angle_gamma   90.00
#
_symmetry.space_group_name_H-M   'P 1'
#
loop_
_entity.id
_entity.type
_entity.pdbx_description
1 polymer ?
#
loop_
_entity_poly.entity_id
_entity_poly.type
_entity_poly.pdbx_seq_one_letter_code
_entity_poly.pdbx_strand_id
1 'polypeptide(L)'
;MNMFNCALGSQSVIAKYTSAADMWNALEQTYEGIGIVVQHQEFINFVSMKYDYYADLSSLIIAFKNTIQRLSQVMDNNDKIQSYWPAMLFVHALQDNFQILADRQRNRQRDNIIINRPSLEDLIADIHAEARRTTTILRSDTTKALLINGEDKYKNSAKRCDTCNSRYHVTKDCLHNNPEKRKAWENKTGKK
;
A
#
# COMPACT_ATOMS: atom_id res chain seq x y z
N MET A 1 19.28 -29.39 -14.05
CA MET A 1 20.50 -29.77 -13.31
C MET A 1 20.89 -28.55 -12.49
N ASN A 2 20.59 -28.56 -11.19
CA ASN A 2 20.88 -27.42 -10.31
C ASN A 2 22.39 -27.43 -10.02
N MET A 3 23.13 -26.50 -10.62
CA MET A 3 24.53 -26.27 -10.26
C MET A 3 24.56 -25.52 -8.93
N PHE A 4 24.93 -26.22 -7.85
CA PHE A 4 25.32 -25.58 -6.60
C PHE A 4 26.64 -24.83 -6.84
N ASN A 5 26.74 -23.58 -6.39
CA ASN A 5 27.96 -22.77 -6.52
C ASN A 5 28.99 -23.16 -5.44
N CYS A 6 29.51 -24.39 -5.52
CA CYS A 6 30.48 -24.93 -4.56
C CYS A 6 31.93 -24.49 -4.83
N ALA A 7 32.16 -23.27 -5.34
CA ALA A 7 33.50 -22.78 -5.67
C ALA A 7 34.37 -22.45 -4.43
N LEU A 8 33.73 -22.24 -3.26
CA LEU A 8 34.38 -21.90 -2.00
C LEU A 8 33.95 -22.89 -0.89
N GLY A 9 34.89 -23.30 -0.04
CA GLY A 9 34.58 -24.13 1.12
C GLY A 9 33.85 -23.33 2.20
N SER A 10 32.89 -23.95 2.90
CA SER A 10 32.04 -23.31 3.91
C SER A 10 32.82 -22.49 4.95
N GLN A 11 34.00 -22.96 5.33
CA GLN A 11 34.89 -22.29 6.28
C GLN A 11 35.45 -20.96 5.75
N SER A 12 35.69 -20.86 4.44
CA SER A 12 36.15 -19.61 3.79
C SER A 12 35.03 -18.57 3.65
N VAL A 13 33.78 -19.02 3.56
CA VAL A 13 32.58 -18.17 3.48
C VAL A 13 32.31 -17.50 4.84
N ILE A 14 32.37 -18.27 5.93
CA ILE A 14 31.99 -17.78 7.27
C ILE A 14 33.11 -17.05 8.01
N ALA A 15 34.38 -17.21 7.60
CA ALA A 15 35.55 -16.65 8.30
C ALA A 15 35.55 -15.12 8.46
N LYS A 16 34.75 -14.41 7.67
CA LYS A 16 34.65 -12.94 7.71
C LYS A 16 33.54 -12.41 8.62
N TYR A 17 32.70 -13.29 9.15
CA TYR A 17 31.53 -12.92 9.94
C TYR A 17 31.77 -13.23 11.41
N THR A 18 31.23 -12.42 12.31
CA THR A 18 31.45 -12.52 13.76
C THR A 18 30.24 -13.05 14.53
N SER A 19 29.05 -13.06 13.91
CA SER A 19 27.85 -13.61 14.51
C SER A 19 27.41 -14.91 13.81
N ALA A 20 26.87 -15.85 14.58
CA ALA A 20 26.37 -17.11 14.04
C ALA A 20 25.21 -16.91 13.04
N ALA A 21 24.39 -15.87 13.24
CA ALA A 21 23.31 -15.53 12.32
C ALA A 21 23.85 -15.06 10.97
N ASP A 22 24.89 -14.23 10.97
CA ASP A 22 25.51 -13.74 9.73
C ASP A 22 26.25 -14.86 9.00
N MET A 23 26.92 -15.76 9.75
CA MET A 23 27.56 -16.95 9.19
C MET A 23 26.54 -17.87 8.51
N TRP A 24 25.38 -18.10 9.15
CA TRP A 24 24.31 -18.92 8.58
C TRP A 24 23.74 -18.30 7.30
N ASN A 25 23.43 -17.01 7.34
CA ASN A 25 22.95 -16.27 6.15
C ASN A 25 23.97 -16.34 5.00
N ALA A 26 25.27 -16.22 5.27
CA ALA A 26 26.31 -16.27 4.24
C ALA A 26 26.45 -17.68 3.61
N LEU A 27 26.31 -18.73 4.42
CA LEU A 27 26.31 -20.10 3.92
C LEU A 27 25.07 -20.38 3.06
N GLU A 28 23.90 -19.99 3.54
CA GLU A 28 22.65 -20.12 2.80
C GLU A 28 22.76 -19.42 1.44
N GLN A 29 23.26 -18.19 1.40
CA GLN A 29 23.48 -17.44 0.16
C GLN A 29 24.50 -18.09 -0.79
N THR A 30 25.53 -18.76 -0.27
CA THR A 30 26.57 -19.38 -1.11
C THR A 30 26.13 -20.71 -1.71
N TYR A 31 25.30 -21.45 -0.99
CA TYR A 31 24.84 -22.78 -1.40
C TYR A 31 23.41 -22.79 -1.97
N GLU A 32 22.68 -21.69 -1.89
CA GLU A 32 21.48 -21.49 -2.69
C GLU A 32 21.83 -21.47 -4.19
N GLY A 33 20.98 -22.12 -5.00
CA GLY A 33 21.20 -22.20 -6.44
C GLY A 33 21.26 -20.81 -7.07
N ILE A 34 22.13 -20.64 -8.06
CA ILE A 34 22.20 -19.42 -8.87
C ILE A 34 21.55 -19.70 -10.22
N GLY A 35 20.90 -18.69 -10.80
CA GLY A 35 20.37 -18.74 -12.17
C GLY A 35 18.91 -18.29 -12.28
N ILE A 36 18.43 -18.26 -13.53
CA ILE A 36 17.15 -17.66 -13.89
C ILE A 36 15.94 -18.23 -13.15
N VAL A 37 16.00 -19.49 -12.71
CA VAL A 37 14.94 -20.14 -11.93
C VAL A 37 14.84 -19.54 -10.52
N VAL A 38 15.97 -19.26 -9.88
CA VAL A 38 16.01 -18.66 -8.54
C VAL A 38 15.66 -17.17 -8.62
N GLN A 39 16.16 -16.46 -9.64
CA GLN A 39 15.73 -15.10 -9.94
C GLN A 39 14.21 -15.01 -10.14
N HIS A 40 13.63 -15.93 -10.91
CA HIS A 40 12.18 -16.00 -11.10
C HIS A 40 11.45 -16.24 -9.78
N GLN A 41 11.92 -17.19 -8.96
CA GLN A 41 11.29 -17.48 -7.66
C GLN A 41 11.33 -16.26 -6.73
N GLU A 42 12.48 -15.60 -6.60
CA GLU A 42 12.62 -14.40 -5.76
C GLU A 42 11.79 -13.23 -6.29
N PHE A 43 11.68 -13.11 -7.61
CA PHE A 43 10.80 -12.11 -8.23
C PHE A 43 9.33 -12.38 -7.89
N ILE A 44 8.88 -13.63 -7.99
CA ILE A 44 7.53 -14.03 -7.58
C ILE A 44 7.30 -13.75 -6.09
N ASN A 45 8.25 -14.10 -5.22
CA ASN A 45 8.16 -13.80 -3.79
C ASN A 45 8.02 -12.28 -3.55
N PHE A 46 8.77 -11.47 -4.30
CA PHE A 46 8.75 -10.02 -4.18
C PHE A 46 7.41 -9.39 -4.58
N VAL A 47 6.83 -9.82 -5.71
CA VAL A 47 5.58 -9.24 -6.22
C VAL A 47 4.32 -9.79 -5.54
N SER A 48 4.39 -10.99 -4.98
CA SER A 48 3.25 -11.67 -4.34
C SER A 48 3.15 -11.41 -2.82
N MET A 49 4.11 -10.71 -2.25
CA MET A 49 4.15 -10.44 -0.80
C MET A 49 2.90 -9.67 -0.36
N LYS A 50 2.27 -10.13 0.72
CA LYS A 50 1.09 -9.51 1.34
C LYS A 50 1.24 -9.46 2.85
N TYR A 51 0.71 -8.42 3.47
CA TYR A 51 0.71 -8.26 4.92
C TYR A 51 0.10 -9.44 5.66
N ASP A 52 -0.99 -10.03 5.12
CA ASP A 52 -1.72 -11.15 5.75
C ASP A 52 -0.89 -12.42 5.97
N TYR A 53 0.25 -12.54 5.29
CA TYR A 53 1.16 -13.68 5.44
C TYR A 53 2.10 -13.53 6.64
N TYR A 54 2.07 -12.40 7.34
CA TYR A 54 2.97 -12.09 8.43
C TYR A 54 2.20 -11.79 9.71
N ALA A 55 2.81 -12.15 10.86
CA ALA A 55 2.20 -11.94 12.16
C ALA A 55 2.07 -10.45 12.52
N ASP A 56 3.02 -9.62 12.07
CA ASP A 56 3.04 -8.19 12.33
C ASP A 56 3.78 -7.40 11.23
N LEU A 57 3.66 -6.08 11.29
CA LEU A 57 4.29 -5.14 10.36
C LEU A 57 5.83 -5.25 10.36
N SER A 58 6.46 -5.49 11.50
CA SER A 58 7.92 -5.59 11.60
C SER A 58 8.43 -6.81 10.84
N SER A 59 7.73 -7.95 10.96
CA SER A 59 8.01 -9.20 10.28
C SER A 59 7.89 -9.04 8.76
N LEU A 60 6.84 -8.35 8.30
CA LEU A 60 6.70 -7.99 6.89
C LEU A 60 7.86 -7.12 6.41
N ILE A 61 8.21 -6.05 7.14
CA ILE A 61 9.28 -5.12 6.73
C ILE A 61 10.63 -5.86 6.63
N ILE A 62 10.95 -6.72 7.60
CA ILE A 62 12.18 -7.52 7.59
C ILE A 62 12.17 -8.44 6.37
N ALA A 63 11.09 -9.19 6.15
CA ALA A 63 10.98 -10.10 5.01
C ALA A 63 11.10 -9.35 3.67
N PHE A 64 10.44 -8.19 3.54
CA PHE A 64 10.47 -7.37 2.34
C PHE A 64 11.88 -6.85 2.02
N LYS A 65 12.60 -6.34 3.04
CA LYS A 65 14.00 -5.91 2.88
C LYS A 65 14.92 -7.07 2.50
N ASN A 66 14.74 -8.23 3.12
CA ASN A 66 15.50 -9.43 2.80
C ASN A 66 15.25 -9.90 1.37
N THR A 67 14.01 -9.88 0.88
CA THR A 67 13.69 -10.25 -0.51
C THR A 67 14.30 -9.27 -1.51
N ILE A 68 14.31 -7.96 -1.25
CA ILE A 68 15.01 -6.99 -2.11
C ILE A 68 16.52 -7.31 -2.17
N GLN A 69 17.12 -7.59 -1.02
CA GLN A 69 18.54 -7.94 -0.94
C GLN A 69 18.82 -9.23 -1.73
N ARG A 70 18.05 -10.29 -1.50
CA ARG A 70 18.18 -11.57 -2.22
C ARG A 70 17.99 -11.39 -3.72
N LEU A 71 16.95 -10.67 -4.13
CA LEU A 71 16.68 -10.38 -5.55
C LEU A 71 17.86 -9.63 -6.18
N SER A 72 18.44 -8.64 -5.48
CA SER A 72 19.61 -7.91 -5.99
C SER A 72 20.87 -8.77 -6.13
N GLN A 73 20.97 -9.88 -5.38
CA GLN A 73 22.10 -10.81 -5.43
C GLN A 73 21.95 -11.84 -6.55
N VAL A 74 20.72 -12.26 -6.86
CA VAL A 74 20.44 -13.29 -7.89
C VAL A 74 20.20 -12.70 -9.28
N MET A 75 19.99 -11.40 -9.39
CA MET A 75 19.89 -10.70 -10.68
C MET A 75 21.27 -10.57 -11.33
N ASP A 76 21.33 -10.79 -12.64
CA ASP A 76 22.55 -10.60 -13.41
C ASP A 76 23.03 -9.14 -13.33
N ASN A 77 24.34 -8.91 -13.46
CA ASN A 77 24.96 -7.57 -13.32
C ASN A 77 24.37 -6.47 -14.23
N ASN A 78 23.69 -6.87 -15.32
CA ASN A 78 23.03 -5.96 -16.26
C ASN A 78 21.58 -5.64 -15.87
N ASP A 79 20.95 -6.49 -15.06
CA ASP A 79 19.59 -6.31 -14.60
C ASP A 79 19.61 -5.64 -13.22
N LYS A 80 18.78 -4.61 -13.05
CA LYS A 80 18.64 -3.91 -11.77
C LYS A 80 17.18 -3.76 -11.41
N ILE A 81 16.89 -3.94 -10.12
CA ILE A 81 15.61 -3.54 -9.55
C ILE A 81 15.44 -2.04 -9.82
N GLN A 82 14.40 -1.67 -10.54
CA GLN A 82 14.13 -0.26 -10.80
C GLN A 82 13.87 0.42 -9.46
N SER A 83 14.45 1.61 -9.25
CA SER A 83 14.49 2.29 -7.95
C SER A 83 13.12 2.50 -7.29
N TYR A 84 12.05 2.51 -8.08
CA TYR A 84 10.69 2.70 -7.60
C TYR A 84 9.89 1.42 -7.33
N TRP A 85 10.36 0.26 -7.78
CA TRP A 85 9.68 -1.01 -7.55
C TRP A 85 9.49 -1.32 -6.06
N PRO A 86 10.52 -1.17 -5.19
CA PRO A 86 10.35 -1.42 -3.76
C PRO A 86 9.23 -0.60 -3.13
N ALA A 87 9.16 0.70 -3.44
CA ALA A 87 8.14 1.58 -2.90
C ALA A 87 6.73 1.21 -3.40
N MET A 88 6.59 0.90 -4.69
CA MET A 88 5.30 0.50 -5.29
C MET A 88 4.80 -0.82 -4.72
N LEU A 89 5.67 -1.84 -4.68
CA LEU A 89 5.31 -3.19 -4.23
C LEU A 89 5.08 -3.24 -2.73
N PHE A 90 5.77 -2.41 -1.94
CA PHE A 90 5.50 -2.28 -0.51
C PHE A 90 4.10 -1.72 -0.26
N VAL A 91 3.68 -0.70 -1.01
CA VAL A 91 2.32 -0.16 -0.95
C VAL A 91 1.29 -1.21 -1.35
N HIS A 92 1.56 -2.01 -2.38
CA HIS A 92 0.70 -3.11 -2.81
C HIS A 92 0.56 -4.18 -1.71
N ALA A 93 1.66 -4.58 -1.05
CA ALA A 93 1.66 -5.57 0.02
C ALA A 93 0.79 -5.17 1.23
N LEU A 94 0.64 -3.86 1.45
CA LEU A 94 -0.14 -3.28 2.55
C LEU A 94 -1.58 -2.92 2.17
N GLN A 95 -1.96 -3.04 0.89
CA GLN A 95 -3.19 -2.46 0.36
C GLN A 95 -4.44 -2.92 1.10
N ASP A 96 -4.55 -4.21 1.41
CA ASP A 96 -5.79 -4.79 1.95
C ASP A 96 -6.01 -4.35 3.41
N ASN A 97 -4.94 -4.21 4.20
CA ASN A 97 -4.98 -3.86 5.63
C ASN A 97 -4.84 -2.37 5.92
N PHE A 98 -4.22 -1.62 5.01
CA PHE A 98 -3.95 -0.19 5.15
C PHE A 98 -4.41 0.59 3.93
N GLN A 99 -5.68 0.36 3.52
CA GLN A 99 -6.28 0.92 2.30
C GLN A 99 -6.10 2.44 2.18
N ILE A 100 -6.34 3.18 3.27
CA ILE A 100 -6.23 4.65 3.27
C ILE A 100 -4.79 5.10 3.00
N LEU A 101 -3.80 4.44 3.62
CA LEU A 101 -2.39 4.75 3.37
C LEU A 101 -2.02 4.37 1.93
N ALA A 102 -2.42 3.19 1.48
CA ALA A 102 -2.13 2.72 0.14
C ALA A 102 -2.69 3.68 -0.93
N ASP A 103 -3.91 4.19 -0.75
CA ASP A 103 -4.51 5.18 -1.65
C ASP A 103 -3.81 6.54 -1.59
N ARG A 104 -3.41 7.01 -0.40
CA ARG A 104 -2.59 8.23 -0.26
C ARG A 104 -1.27 8.09 -1.02
N GLN A 105 -0.58 6.97 -0.88
CA GLN A 105 0.71 6.75 -1.54
C GLN A 105 0.54 6.55 -3.06
N ARG A 106 -0.50 5.83 -3.50
CA ARG A 106 -0.84 5.73 -4.93
C ARG A 106 -1.11 7.10 -5.54
N ASN A 107 -1.83 7.97 -4.84
CA ASN A 107 -2.08 9.34 -5.30
C ASN A 107 -0.80 10.19 -5.35
N ARG A 108 0.09 10.06 -4.36
CA ARG A 108 1.42 10.72 -4.39
C ARG A 108 2.32 10.23 -5.53
N GLN A 109 2.13 8.97 -5.96
CA GLN A 109 2.88 8.35 -7.05
C GLN A 109 2.27 8.56 -8.44
N ARG A 110 1.11 9.23 -8.56
CA ARG A 110 0.46 9.52 -9.86
C ARG A 110 1.23 10.54 -10.70
N ASP A 111 1.91 11.47 -10.05
CA ASP A 111 2.67 12.49 -10.74
C ASP A 111 3.97 11.88 -11.26
N ASN A 112 4.29 12.06 -12.55
CA ASN A 112 5.56 11.64 -13.17
C ASN A 112 6.79 12.38 -12.63
N ILE A 113 6.64 13.12 -11.53
CA ILE A 113 7.68 13.89 -10.87
C ILE A 113 8.47 12.94 -9.96
N ILE A 114 9.58 12.42 -10.49
CA ILE A 114 10.50 11.51 -9.78
C ILE A 114 10.92 12.07 -8.41
N ILE A 115 11.02 13.39 -8.28
CA ILE A 115 11.47 14.10 -7.07
C ILE A 115 10.53 13.89 -5.87
N ASN A 116 9.24 13.61 -6.11
CA ASN A 116 8.24 13.46 -5.04
C ASN A 116 7.92 12.00 -4.69
N ARG A 117 8.60 11.02 -5.31
CA ARG A 117 8.34 9.62 -5.03
C ARG A 117 8.93 9.26 -3.65
N PRO A 118 8.12 8.82 -2.68
CA PRO A 118 8.61 8.48 -1.35
C PRO A 118 9.57 7.28 -1.44
N SER A 119 10.65 7.33 -0.68
CA SER A 119 11.56 6.20 -0.54
C SER A 119 10.90 5.07 0.25
N LEU A 120 11.47 3.86 0.20
CA LEU A 120 10.99 2.75 1.01
C LEU A 120 11.05 3.09 2.52
N GLU A 121 12.09 3.79 2.97
CA GLU A 121 12.22 4.18 4.37
C GLU A 121 11.18 5.23 4.79
N ASP A 122 10.85 6.18 3.90
CA ASP A 122 9.77 7.15 4.16
C ASP A 122 8.42 6.43 4.30
N LEU A 123 8.17 5.43 3.44
CA LEU A 123 6.96 4.62 3.51
C LEU A 123 6.89 3.79 4.80
N ILE A 124 8.01 3.21 5.23
CA ILE A 124 8.15 2.48 6.50
C ILE A 124 7.85 3.40 7.69
N ALA A 125 8.37 4.63 7.67
CA ALA A 125 8.09 5.62 8.72
C ALA A 125 6.60 6.01 8.74
N ASP A 126 6.01 6.28 7.56
CA ASP A 126 4.60 6.63 7.40
C ASP A 126 3.68 5.52 7.93
N ILE A 127 3.96 4.24 7.60
CA ILE A 127 3.13 3.11 8.05
C ILE A 127 3.24 2.87 9.56
N HIS A 128 4.44 3.05 10.16
CA HIS A 128 4.58 2.96 11.63
C HIS A 128 3.84 4.09 12.35
N ALA A 129 3.72 5.27 11.75
CA ALA A 129 2.90 6.34 12.29
C ALA A 129 1.40 6.02 12.17
N GLU A 130 0.97 5.49 11.02
CA GLU A 130 -0.43 5.13 10.79
C GLU A 130 -0.88 3.95 11.67
N ALA A 131 -0.07 2.90 11.82
CA ALA A 131 -0.37 1.77 12.70
C ALA A 131 -0.59 2.22 14.16
N ARG A 132 0.17 3.22 14.62
CA ARG A 132 -0.04 3.84 15.94
C ARG A 132 -1.36 4.61 16.03
N ARG A 133 -1.76 5.32 14.95
CA ARG A 133 -3.06 6.00 14.89
C ARG A 133 -4.21 5.01 14.87
N THR A 134 -4.16 3.96 14.06
CA THR A 134 -5.21 2.93 13.97
C THR A 134 -5.45 2.24 15.30
N THR A 135 -4.37 1.89 16.02
CA THR A 135 -4.46 1.31 17.37
C THR A 135 -5.13 2.26 18.37
N THR A 136 -4.84 3.56 18.27
CA THR A 136 -5.43 4.59 19.12
C THR A 136 -6.91 4.81 18.80
N ILE A 137 -7.27 4.80 17.52
CA ILE A 137 -8.64 4.95 17.04
C ILE A 137 -9.51 3.75 17.44
N LEU A 138 -8.99 2.53 17.36
CA LEU A 138 -9.68 1.31 17.82
C LEU A 138 -9.94 1.29 19.34
N ARG A 139 -9.17 2.06 20.13
CA ARG A 139 -9.38 2.22 21.57
C ARG A 139 -10.36 3.32 21.93
N SER A 140 -10.74 4.16 20.97
CA SER A 140 -11.66 5.29 21.16
C SER A 140 -13.03 4.96 20.57
N ASP A 141 -14.04 4.77 21.42
CA ASP A 141 -15.41 4.42 20.98
C ASP A 141 -16.02 5.48 20.06
N THR A 142 -15.67 6.76 20.25
CA THR A 142 -16.12 7.87 19.40
C THR A 142 -15.46 7.87 18.01
N THR A 143 -14.24 7.31 17.89
CA THR A 143 -13.50 7.30 16.62
C THR A 143 -13.73 6.01 15.83
N LYS A 144 -14.01 4.88 16.51
CA LYS A 144 -14.60 3.68 15.89
C LYS A 144 -15.91 3.98 15.16
N ALA A 145 -16.78 4.81 15.76
CA ALA A 145 -18.03 5.22 15.11
C ALA A 145 -17.80 5.98 13.80
N LEU A 146 -16.73 6.78 13.69
CA LEU A 146 -16.39 7.50 12.45
C LEU A 146 -15.84 6.58 11.35
N LEU A 147 -15.13 5.49 11.70
CA LEU A 147 -14.63 4.51 10.73
C LEU A 147 -15.71 3.52 10.26
N ILE A 148 -16.61 3.10 11.16
CA ILE A 148 -17.78 2.26 10.80
C ILE A 148 -18.69 3.03 9.83
N ASN A 149 -18.78 4.35 9.95
CA ASN A 149 -19.52 5.20 9.02
C ASN A 149 -18.86 5.33 7.63
N GLY A 150 -17.67 4.75 7.40
CA GLY A 150 -16.97 4.75 6.12
C GLY A 150 -17.40 3.66 5.14
N GLU A 151 -18.05 2.59 5.62
CA GLU A 151 -18.46 1.45 4.78
C GLU A 151 -19.87 1.61 4.17
N ASP A 152 -20.68 2.55 4.64
CA ASP A 152 -21.98 2.86 4.01
C ASP A 152 -21.86 3.93 2.93
N LYS A 153 -21.21 3.56 1.82
CA LYS A 153 -21.39 4.26 0.55
C LYS A 153 -22.88 4.22 0.16
N TYR A 154 -23.49 5.41 0.17
CA TYR A 154 -24.72 5.76 -0.56
C TYR A 154 -26.01 5.01 -0.17
N LYS A 155 -26.60 5.38 0.97
CA LYS A 155 -28.05 5.61 0.99
C LYS A 155 -28.29 7.10 1.04
N ASN A 156 -28.49 7.70 -0.14
CA ASN A 156 -29.10 9.02 -0.25
C ASN A 156 -30.47 8.97 0.44
N SER A 157 -30.52 9.29 1.73
CA SER A 157 -31.71 9.85 2.38
C SER A 157 -31.80 11.34 2.03
N ALA A 158 -31.40 11.72 0.81
CA ALA A 158 -31.62 13.06 0.30
C ALA A 158 -33.12 13.29 0.32
N LYS A 159 -33.55 14.31 1.07
CA LYS A 159 -34.92 14.83 1.01
C LYS A 159 -35.27 14.97 -0.48
N ARG A 160 -36.39 14.37 -0.88
CA ARG A 160 -36.87 14.49 -2.25
C ARG A 160 -37.01 15.98 -2.57
N CYS A 161 -36.67 16.37 -3.79
CA CYS A 161 -36.89 17.73 -4.25
C CYS A 161 -38.38 18.09 -4.04
N ASP A 162 -38.67 19.13 -3.27
CA ASP A 162 -40.05 19.52 -2.96
C ASP A 162 -40.80 20.01 -4.21
N THR A 163 -40.07 20.43 -5.24
CA THR A 163 -40.62 21.00 -6.48
C THR A 163 -40.97 19.94 -7.53
N CYS A 164 -40.22 18.83 -7.61
CA CYS A 164 -40.44 17.79 -8.62
C CYS A 164 -40.41 16.35 -8.08
N ASN A 165 -40.33 16.17 -6.76
CA ASN A 165 -40.31 14.90 -6.05
C ASN A 165 -39.16 13.94 -6.44
N SER A 166 -38.14 14.46 -7.14
CA SER A 166 -36.97 13.68 -7.57
C SER A 166 -36.00 13.42 -6.41
N ARG A 167 -35.34 12.26 -6.44
CA ARG A 167 -34.27 11.88 -5.51
C ARG A 167 -32.86 12.20 -6.03
N TYR A 168 -32.75 12.64 -7.29
CA TYR A 168 -31.47 12.76 -8.00
C TYR A 168 -30.85 14.16 -7.91
N HIS A 169 -31.57 15.14 -7.37
CA HIS A 169 -31.09 16.50 -7.19
C HIS A 169 -31.83 17.18 -6.04
N VAL A 170 -31.24 18.24 -5.49
CA VAL A 170 -31.81 19.02 -4.38
C VAL A 170 -32.75 20.10 -4.92
N THR A 171 -33.74 20.53 -4.14
CA THR A 171 -34.71 21.58 -4.53
C THR A 171 -34.03 22.84 -5.07
N LYS A 172 -32.89 23.24 -4.50
CA LYS A 172 -32.12 24.41 -4.96
C LYS A 172 -31.66 24.28 -6.41
N ASP A 173 -31.13 23.12 -6.80
CA ASP A 173 -30.66 22.86 -8.17
C ASP A 173 -31.84 22.79 -9.14
N CYS A 174 -32.99 22.27 -8.67
CA CYS A 174 -34.23 22.26 -9.44
C CYS A 174 -34.68 23.67 -9.81
N LEU A 175 -34.67 24.59 -8.83
CA LEU A 175 -35.07 25.99 -9.02
C LEU A 175 -34.04 26.79 -9.83
N HIS A 176 -32.75 26.45 -9.73
CA HIS A 176 -31.72 27.07 -10.56
C HIS A 176 -31.92 26.76 -12.05
N ASN A 177 -32.21 25.50 -12.37
CA ASN A 177 -32.39 25.03 -13.75
C ASN A 177 -33.79 25.28 -14.32
N ASN A 178 -34.78 25.61 -13.48
CA ASN A 178 -36.17 25.85 -13.90
C ASN A 178 -36.67 27.21 -13.38
N PRO A 179 -36.39 28.32 -14.08
CA PRO A 179 -36.73 29.67 -13.63
C PRO A 179 -38.24 29.90 -13.46
N GLU A 180 -39.09 29.21 -14.22
CA GLU A 180 -40.54 29.26 -14.06
C GLU A 180 -41.01 28.65 -12.73
N LYS A 181 -40.44 27.51 -12.35
CA LYS A 181 -40.73 26.84 -11.08
C LYS A 181 -40.17 27.61 -9.90
N ARG A 182 -39.06 28.32 -10.10
CA ARG A 182 -38.51 29.27 -9.12
C ARG A 182 -39.50 30.40 -8.82
N LYS A 183 -40.01 31.09 -9.84
CA LYS A 183 -41.02 32.15 -9.63
C LYS A 183 -42.28 31.63 -8.93
N ALA A 184 -42.76 30.45 -9.30
CA ALA A 184 -43.93 29.84 -8.65
C ALA A 184 -43.68 29.47 -7.17
N TRP A 185 -42.46 29.02 -6.85
CA TRP A 185 -42.04 28.72 -5.48
C TRP A 185 -41.87 30.00 -4.65
N GLU A 186 -41.19 31.01 -5.19
CA GLU A 186 -41.01 32.33 -4.55
C GLU A 186 -42.36 32.99 -4.25
N ASN A 187 -43.32 32.91 -5.17
CA ASN A 187 -44.69 33.42 -4.98
C ASN A 187 -45.47 32.65 -3.89
N LYS A 188 -45.22 31.35 -3.70
CA LYS A 188 -45.89 30.53 -2.68
C LYS A 188 -45.27 30.67 -1.30
N THR A 189 -43.95 30.82 -1.21
CA THR A 189 -43.23 30.80 0.06
C THR A 189 -42.74 32.17 0.53
N GLY A 190 -42.78 33.20 -0.33
CA GLY A 190 -42.32 34.56 -0.01
C GLY A 190 -40.79 34.68 0.19
N LYS A 191 -40.03 33.65 -0.16
CA LYS A 191 -38.56 33.57 -0.03
C LYS A 191 -37.93 33.80 -1.41
N LYS A 192 -36.81 34.55 -1.48
CA LYS A 192 -36.03 34.84 -2.70
C LYS A 192 -34.69 34.12 -2.72
#